data_AF-G5R4Q7-F1
#
_entry.id   AF-G5R4Q7-F1
#
_cell.length_a   1.000
_cell.length_b   1.000
_cell.length_c   1.000
_cell.angle_alpha   90.00
_cell.angle_beta   90.00
_cell.angle_gamma   90.00
#
_symmetry.space_group_name_H-M   'P 1'
#
loop_
_entity.id
_entity.type
_entity.pdbx_description
1 polymer ?
#
loop_
_entity_poly.entity_id
_entity_poly.type
_entity_poly.pdbx_seq_one_letter_code
_entity_poly.pdbx_strand_id
1 'polypeptide(L)' 'MYVGDVSAKIREMIWQQVSVLADEGNVVMAWATNTESGFEFQTFGVNRRIPVDLDGLRLVSFLPVENQ' A
#
# COMPACT_ATOMS: atom_id res chain seq x y z
N MET A 1 4.70 -12.18 2.62
CA MET A 1 4.91 -11.50 1.33
C MET A 1 4.31 -12.39 0.26
N TYR A 2 3.40 -11.86 -0.55
CA TYR A 2 2.72 -12.57 -1.64
C TYR A 2 2.99 -11.86 -2.96
N VAL A 3 3.07 -12.61 -4.06
CA VAL A 3 3.31 -12.07 -5.41
C VAL A 3 2.32 -12.72 -6.37
N GLY A 4 1.75 -11.93 -7.27
CA GLY A 4 0.86 -12.40 -8.32
C GLY A 4 0.70 -11.35 -9.41
N ASP A 5 0.38 -11.81 -10.62
CA ASP A 5 0.01 -10.95 -11.75
C ASP A 5 -1.51 -11.05 -11.95
N VAL A 6 -2.21 -9.94 -11.70
CA VAL A 6 -3.67 -9.91 -11.65
C VAL A 6 -4.21 -8.64 -12.29
N SER A 7 -5.40 -8.74 -12.88
CA SER A 7 -6.09 -7.58 -13.44
C SER A 7 -6.55 -6.61 -12.34
N ALA A 8 -6.83 -5.35 -12.72
CA ALA A 8 -7.34 -4.32 -11.80
C ALA A 8 -8.57 -4.78 -11.01
N LYS A 9 -9.52 -5.48 -11.65
CA LYS A 9 -10.72 -6.03 -11.00
C LYS A 9 -10.38 -7.04 -9.90
N ILE A 10 -9.44 -7.95 -10.16
CA ILE A 10 -9.03 -8.96 -9.17
C ILE A 10 -8.24 -8.29 -8.04
N ARG A 11 -7.39 -7.31 -8.37
CA ARG A 11 -6.68 -6.50 -7.37
C ARG A 11 -7.64 -5.79 -6.42
N GLU A 12 -8.67 -5.13 -6.94
CA GLU A 12 -9.70 -4.47 -6.12
C GLU A 12 -10.46 -5.47 -5.25
N MET A 13 -10.81 -6.64 -5.79
CA MET A 13 -11.43 -7.71 -5.01
C MET A 13 -10.53 -8.16 -3.85
N ILE A 14 -9.23 -8.38 -4.09
CA ILE A 14 -8.26 -8.71 -3.04
C ILE A 14 -8.20 -7.58 -2.01
N TRP A 15 -8.22 -6.32 -2.45
CA TRP A 15 -8.20 -5.16 -1.54
C TRP A 15 -9.41 -5.13 -0.60
N GLN A 16 -10.61 -5.43 -1.09
CA GLN A 16 -11.82 -5.52 -0.25
C GLN A 16 -11.72 -6.65 0.78
N GLN A 17 -11.07 -7.76 0.45
CA GLN A 17 -10.82 -8.83 1.43
C GLN A 17 -9.83 -8.36 2.50
N VAL A 18 -8.75 -7.67 2.09
CA VAL A 18 -7.76 -7.11 3.03
C VAL A 18 -8.43 -6.15 4.00
N SER A 19 -9.28 -5.23 3.52
CA SER A 19 -9.90 -4.21 4.39
C SER A 19 -10.86 -4.78 5.44
N VAL A 20 -11.41 -5.97 5.22
CA VAL A 20 -12.33 -6.65 6.15
C VAL A 20 -11.61 -7.64 7.06
N LEU A 21 -10.57 -8.32 6.55
CA LEU A 21 -9.94 -9.46 7.24
C LEU A 21 -8.65 -9.09 7.97
N ALA A 22 -8.06 -7.91 7.69
CA ALA A 22 -6.79 -7.53 8.29
C ALA A 22 -6.90 -7.09 9.76
N ASP A 23 -8.12 -6.79 10.26
CA ASP A 23 -8.40 -6.43 11.66
C ASP A 23 -7.43 -5.33 12.17
N GLU A 24 -6.70 -5.56 13.28
CA GLU A 24 -5.69 -4.63 13.82
C GLU A 24 -4.33 -4.68 13.09
N GLY A 25 -4.20 -5.53 12.06
CA GLY A 25 -2.99 -5.68 11.26
C GLY A 25 -2.75 -4.52 10.29
N ASN A 26 -1.58 -4.54 9.64
CA ASN A 26 -1.27 -3.62 8.55
C ASN A 26 -0.87 -4.37 7.27
N VAL A 27 -1.22 -3.78 6.12
CA VAL A 27 -0.97 -4.36 4.81
C VAL A 27 -0.51 -3.26 3.85
N VAL A 28 0.44 -3.60 2.98
CA VAL A 28 0.81 -2.79 1.82
C VAL A 28 0.54 -3.63 0.57
N MET A 29 -0.19 -3.06 -0.39
CA MET A 29 -0.40 -3.65 -1.71
C MET A 29 0.25 -2.75 -2.74
N ALA A 30 1.14 -3.29 -3.56
CA ALA A 30 1.78 -2.59 -4.67
C ALA A 30 1.53 -3.35 -5.99
N TRP A 31 1.39 -2.63 -7.09
CA TRP A 31 1.13 -3.20 -8.41
C TRP A 31 1.76 -2.35 -9.52
N ALA A 32 2.00 -2.96 -10.67
CA ALA A 32 2.53 -2.27 -11.84
C ALA A 32 1.47 -1.35 -12.48
N THR A 33 1.89 -0.17 -12.93
CA THR A 33 1.06 0.85 -13.59
C THR A 33 1.84 1.54 -14.70
N ASN A 34 1.13 2.20 -15.62
CA ASN A 34 1.74 3.01 -16.67
C ASN A 34 2.05 4.44 -16.20
N THR A 35 2.40 4.61 -14.92
CA THR A 35 2.81 5.89 -14.32
C THR A 35 4.33 6.04 -14.44
N GLU A 36 4.87 7.23 -14.16
CA GLU A 36 6.31 7.51 -14.25
C GLU A 36 7.16 6.55 -13.40
N SER A 37 6.71 6.22 -12.19
CA SER A 37 7.41 5.28 -11.31
C SER A 37 7.25 3.81 -11.72
N GLY A 38 6.36 3.48 -12.64
CA GLY A 38 6.08 2.11 -13.09
C GLY A 38 5.27 1.27 -12.10
N PHE A 39 4.90 1.83 -10.95
CA PHE A 39 4.05 1.18 -9.95
C PHE A 39 3.22 2.18 -9.16
N GLU A 40 2.19 1.66 -8.51
CA GLU A 40 1.45 2.33 -7.45
C GLU A 40 1.32 1.40 -6.24
N PHE A 41 1.00 1.99 -5.08
CA PHE A 41 0.72 1.23 -3.88
C PHE A 41 -0.29 1.92 -2.98
N GLN A 42 -0.90 1.13 -2.11
CA GLN A 42 -1.82 1.58 -1.07
C GLN A 42 -1.61 0.78 0.22
N THR A 43 -2.03 1.35 1.35
CA THR A 43 -1.77 0.81 2.68
C THR A 43 -3.07 0.68 3.50
N PHE A 44 -3.13 -0.35 4.34
CA PHE A 44 -4.19 -0.59 5.31
C PHE A 44 -3.55 -0.69 6.70
N GLY A 45 -4.25 -0.18 7.73
CA GLY A 45 -3.80 -0.20 9.11
C GLY A 45 -2.70 0.81 9.42
N VAL A 46 -2.31 0.85 10.70
CA VAL A 46 -1.28 1.79 11.20
C VAL A 46 0.11 1.21 10.98
N ASN A 47 1.00 2.01 10.37
CA ASN A 47 2.41 1.70 10.21
C ASN A 47 3.22 3.00 10.25
N ARG A 48 4.45 2.94 10.78
CA ARG A 48 5.37 4.09 10.76
C ARG A 48 5.89 4.43 9.35
N ARG A 49 5.76 3.51 8.40
CA ARG A 49 6.01 3.73 6.98
C ARG A 49 4.70 4.13 6.31
N ILE A 50 4.48 5.43 6.14
CA ILE A 50 3.24 5.96 5.57
C ILE A 50 3.47 6.43 4.12
N PRO A 51 2.49 6.26 3.22
CA PRO A 51 2.56 6.84 1.89
C PRO A 51 2.53 8.38 1.99
N VAL A 52 3.38 9.05 1.22
CA VAL A 52 3.37 10.51 1.07
C VAL A 52 3.38 10.86 -0.41
N ASP A 53 2.70 11.95 -0.77
CA ASP A 53 2.73 12.52 -2.12
C ASP A 53 3.72 13.69 -2.15
N LEU A 54 4.67 13.64 -3.07
CA LEU A 54 5.66 14.68 -3.30
C LEU A 54 5.67 15.01 -4.78
N ASP A 55 4.99 16.10 -5.15
CA ASP A 55 4.84 16.57 -6.53
C ASP A 55 4.30 15.48 -7.48
N GLY A 56 3.33 14.68 -7.02
CA GLY A 56 2.74 13.58 -7.79
C GLY A 56 3.53 12.27 -7.73
N LEU A 57 4.71 12.24 -7.09
CA LEU A 57 5.43 11.01 -6.78
C LEU A 57 4.97 10.45 -5.44
N ARG A 58 4.50 9.20 -5.47
CA ARG A 58 4.10 8.49 -4.25
C ARG A 58 5.32 7.80 -3.62
N LEU A 59 5.78 8.33 -2.49
CA LEU A 59 6.93 7.86 -1.73
C LEU A 59 6.53 7.33 -0.35
N VAL A 60 7.51 6.87 0.44
CA VAL A 60 7.32 6.38 1.80
C VAL A 60 8.03 7.30 2.79
N SER A 61 7.28 7.89 3.71
CA SER A 61 7.82 8.57 4.88
C SER A 61 7.98 7.57 6.02
N PHE A 62 9.14 7.59 6.68
CA PHE A 62 9.39 6.77 7.85
C PHE A 62 9.35 7.63 9.12
N LEU A 63 8.22 7.56 9.82
CA LEU A 63 7.98 8.29 11.05
C LEU A 63 8.98 7.84 12.14
N PRO A 64 9.42 8.75 13.02
CA PRO A 64 10.27 8.40 14.16
C PRO A 64 9.58 7.35 15.05
N VAL A 65 10.35 6.67 15.88
CA VAL A 65 9.75 5.91 16.98
C VAL A 65 9.10 6.96 17.87
N GLU A 66 7.84 6.75 18.25
CA GLU A 66 7.28 7.48 19.39
C GLU A 66 8.11 7.06 20.61
N ASN A 67 9.17 7.80 20.88
CA ASN A 67 9.94 7.66 22.09
C ASN A 67 9.11 8.30 23.21
N GLN A 68 8.54 7.44 24.05
CA GLN A 68 8.19 7.59 25.47
C GLN A 68 7.64 8.93 25.95
#